data_AF-A0A328YI76-F1
#
_entry.id   AF-A0A328YI76-F1
#
_cell.length_a   1.000
_cell.length_b   1.000
_cell.length_c   1.000
_cell.angle_alpha   90.00
_cell.angle_beta   90.00
_cell.angle_gamma   90.00
#
_symmetry.space_group_name_H-M   'P 1'
#
loop_
_entity.id
_entity.type
_entity.pdbx_description
1 polymer ?
#
loop_
_entity_poly.entity_id
_entity_poly.type
_entity_poly.pdbx_seq_one_letter_code
_entity_poly.pdbx_strand_id
1 'polypeptide(L)'
;MITTFQIILSISIFWNYWLLYMISLGLLYVIGLVIEDNKKNYQSVKNYRTKKNQKLNVNKSKFVNLVIDWCKQNLEHPRYHKYYPIVEVKYYKTKKVSGDYSSSKKIIRIFVNNHQTISELVDTCIHEYIHYLQMPFQSNQVEYDKLNKTNAYYNNPYEVEAREKAAFHTPQCIKELKRLGYIS
;
A
#
# COMPACT_ATOMS: atom_id res chain seq x y z
N MET A 1 -62.40 -26.40 -27.36
CA MET A 1 -62.34 -26.08 -25.91
C MET A 1 -61.25 -26.85 -25.15
N ILE A 2 -60.96 -28.12 -25.52
CA ILE A 2 -59.91 -28.92 -24.84
C ILE A 2 -58.48 -28.46 -25.19
N THR A 3 -58.26 -28.01 -26.43
CA THR A 3 -56.94 -27.58 -26.92
C THR A 3 -56.43 -26.29 -26.26
N THR A 4 -57.30 -25.32 -26.00
CA THR A 4 -56.93 -24.05 -25.36
C THR A 4 -56.58 -24.23 -23.88
N PHE A 5 -57.29 -25.12 -23.16
CA PHE A 5 -57.00 -25.43 -21.76
C PHE A 5 -55.64 -26.12 -21.57
N GLN A 6 -55.31 -27.08 -22.46
CA GLN A 6 -54.01 -27.77 -22.46
C GLN A 6 -52.84 -26.81 -22.71
N ILE A 7 -53.00 -25.81 -23.59
CA ILE A 7 -52.00 -24.79 -23.89
C ILE A 7 -51.78 -23.83 -22.70
N ILE A 8 -52.85 -23.40 -22.03
CA ILE A 8 -52.74 -22.53 -20.85
C ILE A 8 -52.04 -23.27 -19.70
N LEU A 9 -52.37 -24.54 -19.50
CA LEU A 9 -51.73 -25.39 -18.49
C LEU A 9 -50.24 -25.60 -18.78
N SER A 10 -49.85 -25.84 -20.04
CA SER A 10 -48.45 -26.02 -20.42
C SER A 10 -47.63 -24.73 -20.31
N ILE A 11 -48.21 -23.58 -20.66
CA ILE A 11 -47.59 -22.26 -20.46
C ILE A 11 -47.35 -22.01 -18.96
N SER A 12 -48.34 -22.27 -18.11
CA SER A 12 -48.20 -22.12 -16.65
C SER A 12 -47.10 -23.00 -16.06
N ILE A 13 -47.02 -24.26 -16.48
CA ILE A 13 -45.97 -25.20 -16.06
C ILE A 13 -44.60 -24.70 -16.51
N PHE A 14 -44.46 -24.23 -17.75
CA PHE A 14 -43.23 -23.67 -18.27
C PHE A 14 -42.73 -22.48 -17.43
N TRP A 15 -43.61 -21.52 -17.12
CA TRP A 15 -43.23 -20.35 -16.31
C TRP A 15 -42.78 -20.73 -14.90
N ASN A 16 -43.36 -21.77 -14.27
CA ASN A 16 -42.93 -22.26 -12.96
C ASN A 16 -41.52 -22.86 -13.00
N TYR A 17 -41.21 -23.72 -13.98
CA TYR A 17 -39.86 -24.28 -14.15
C TYR A 17 -38.84 -23.20 -14.56
N TRP A 18 -39.26 -22.24 -15.39
CA TRP A 18 -38.43 -21.11 -15.77
C TRP A 18 -38.10 -20.23 -14.57
N LEU A 19 -39.06 -19.94 -13.70
CA LEU A 19 -38.83 -19.19 -12.47
C LEU A 19 -37.86 -19.91 -11.54
N LEU A 20 -38.04 -21.23 -11.33
CA LEU A 20 -37.12 -22.05 -10.53
C LEU A 20 -35.70 -22.06 -11.11
N TYR A 21 -35.58 -22.12 -12.43
CA TYR A 21 -34.29 -22.01 -13.12
C TYR A 21 -33.63 -20.64 -12.92
N MET A 22 -34.39 -19.55 -13.02
CA MET A 22 -33.86 -18.20 -12.79
C MET A 22 -33.43 -17.99 -11.33
N ILE A 23 -34.16 -18.57 -10.36
CA ILE A 23 -33.78 -18.57 -8.95
C ILE A 23 -32.47 -19.37 -8.73
N SER A 24 -32.32 -20.53 -9.35
CA SER A 24 -31.11 -21.36 -9.20
C SER A 24 -29.88 -20.68 -9.81
N LEU A 25 -30.02 -20.02 -10.96
CA LEU A 25 -28.96 -19.18 -11.54
C LEU A 25 -28.59 -18.02 -10.63
N GLY A 26 -29.59 -17.34 -10.04
CA GLY A 26 -29.36 -16.27 -9.06
C GLY A 26 -28.58 -16.77 -7.84
N LEU A 27 -28.93 -17.95 -7.32
CA LEU A 27 -28.22 -18.56 -6.19
C LEU A 27 -26.77 -18.91 -6.55
N LEU A 28 -26.54 -19.51 -7.73
CA LEU A 28 -25.19 -19.81 -8.22
C LEU A 28 -24.34 -18.56 -8.39
N TYR A 29 -24.92 -17.47 -8.88
CA TYR A 29 -24.23 -16.18 -9.01
C TYR A 29 -23.80 -15.63 -7.65
N VAL A 30 -24.69 -15.61 -6.66
CA VAL A 30 -24.37 -15.15 -5.29
C VAL A 30 -23.29 -16.03 -4.65
N ILE A 31 -23.38 -17.36 -4.81
CA ILE A 31 -22.33 -18.28 -4.35
C ILE A 31 -20.98 -17.96 -5.00
N GLY A 32 -20.97 -17.68 -6.32
CA GLY A 32 -19.78 -17.27 -7.05
C GLY A 32 -19.14 -16.00 -6.47
N LEU A 33 -19.93 -14.98 -6.17
CA LEU A 33 -19.45 -13.73 -5.56
C LEU A 33 -18.83 -13.96 -4.17
N VAL A 34 -19.46 -14.78 -3.33
CA VAL A 34 -18.95 -15.11 -1.99
C VAL A 34 -17.65 -15.90 -2.07
N ILE A 35 -17.52 -16.84 -3.02
CA ILE A 35 -16.28 -17.60 -3.22
C ILE A 35 -15.14 -16.67 -3.68
N GLU A 36 -15.41 -15.74 -4.59
CA GLU A 36 -14.40 -14.80 -5.08
C GLU A 36 -13.89 -13.87 -3.97
N ASP A 37 -14.79 -13.31 -3.16
CA ASP A 37 -14.40 -12.46 -2.03
C ASP A 37 -13.57 -13.25 -0.98
N ASN A 38 -14.01 -14.45 -0.63
CA ASN A 38 -13.25 -15.33 0.26
C ASN A 38 -11.85 -15.68 -0.29
N LYS A 39 -11.73 -15.90 -1.60
CA LYS A 39 -10.44 -16.15 -2.25
C LYS A 39 -9.53 -14.93 -2.17
N LYS A 40 -10.06 -13.72 -2.39
CA LYS A 40 -9.31 -12.45 -2.25
C LYS A 40 -8.83 -12.27 -0.81
N ASN A 41 -9.71 -12.49 0.17
CA ASN A 41 -9.38 -12.41 1.59
C ASN A 41 -8.34 -13.45 2.01
N TYR A 42 -8.46 -14.70 1.54
CA TYR A 42 -7.47 -15.74 1.81
C TYR A 42 -6.09 -15.36 1.25
N GLN A 43 -6.03 -14.87 0.00
CA GLN A 43 -4.77 -14.43 -0.61
C GLN A 43 -4.15 -13.24 0.13
N SER A 44 -4.95 -12.25 0.55
CA SER A 44 -4.46 -11.10 1.30
C SER A 44 -3.85 -11.52 2.65
N VAL A 45 -4.53 -12.41 3.39
CA VAL A 45 -4.04 -12.96 4.66
C VAL A 45 -2.77 -13.78 4.46
N LYS A 46 -2.72 -14.63 3.43
CA LYS A 46 -1.53 -15.42 3.10
C LYS A 46 -0.34 -14.52 2.77
N ASN A 47 -0.55 -13.49 1.96
CA ASN A 47 0.50 -12.53 1.59
C ASN A 47 1.00 -11.73 2.80
N TYR A 48 0.11 -11.28 3.68
CA TYR A 48 0.49 -10.61 4.93
C TYR A 48 1.32 -11.54 5.83
N ARG A 49 0.92 -12.81 6.02
CA ARG A 49 1.69 -13.80 6.79
C ARG A 49 3.09 -14.01 6.21
N THR A 50 3.20 -14.16 4.89
CA THR A 50 4.50 -14.29 4.21
C THR A 50 5.38 -13.07 4.43
N LYS A 51 4.83 -11.85 4.31
CA LYS A 51 5.57 -10.60 4.60
C LYS A 51 6.02 -10.50 6.05
N LYS A 52 5.17 -10.93 6.99
CA LYS A 52 5.46 -10.93 8.44
C LYS A 52 6.55 -11.91 8.84
N ASN A 53 6.68 -13.04 8.14
CA ASN A 53 7.70 -14.05 8.43
C ASN A 53 9.11 -13.67 7.94
N GLN A 54 9.23 -12.61 7.13
CA GLN A 54 10.54 -12.13 6.69
C GLN A 54 11.35 -11.63 7.89
N LYS A 55 12.65 -11.93 7.88
CA LYS A 55 13.57 -11.50 8.94
C LYS A 55 14.68 -10.64 8.37
N LEU A 56 15.14 -9.70 9.19
CA LEU A 56 16.30 -8.87 8.88
C LEU A 56 17.57 -9.62 9.31
N ASN A 57 18.54 -9.71 8.41
CA ASN A 57 19.86 -10.27 8.70
C ASN A 57 20.83 -9.22 9.25
N VAL A 58 20.39 -7.97 9.35
CA VAL A 58 21.15 -6.81 9.84
C VAL A 58 20.36 -6.05 10.88
N ASN A 59 21.04 -5.21 11.67
CA ASN A 59 20.36 -4.33 12.62
C ASN A 59 19.46 -3.32 11.88
N LYS A 60 18.40 -2.87 12.56
CA LYS A 60 17.38 -1.98 11.95
C LYS A 60 17.96 -0.65 11.47
N SER A 61 18.94 -0.09 12.18
CA SER A 61 19.58 1.17 11.77
C SER A 61 20.34 1.03 10.45
N LYS A 62 21.16 -0.01 10.33
CA LYS A 62 21.87 -0.37 9.10
C LYS A 62 20.88 -0.68 7.99
N PHE A 63 19.80 -1.38 8.28
CA PHE A 63 18.74 -1.65 7.31
C PHE A 63 18.11 -0.37 6.74
N VAL A 64 17.72 0.57 7.61
CA VAL A 64 17.17 1.87 7.17
C VAL A 64 18.16 2.60 6.27
N ASN A 65 19.44 2.66 6.65
CA ASN A 65 20.46 3.30 5.81
C ASN A 65 20.62 2.60 4.44
N LEU A 66 20.57 1.26 4.39
CA LEU A 66 20.61 0.51 3.13
C LEU A 66 19.41 0.84 2.23
N VAL A 67 18.21 1.01 2.80
CA VAL A 67 17.02 1.44 2.04
C VAL A 67 17.20 2.85 1.50
N ILE A 68 17.68 3.79 2.32
CA ILE A 68 17.94 5.17 1.88
C ILE A 68 19.05 5.22 0.82
N ASP A 69 20.11 4.41 0.95
CA ASP A 69 21.16 4.32 -0.06
C ASP A 69 20.64 3.72 -1.38
N TRP A 70 19.73 2.75 -1.32
CA TRP A 70 19.02 2.26 -2.49
C TRP A 70 18.22 3.40 -3.14
N CYS A 71 17.52 4.23 -2.36
CA CYS A 71 16.82 5.41 -2.90
C CYS A 71 17.76 6.39 -3.60
N LYS A 72 18.93 6.69 -3.02
CA LYS A 72 19.93 7.58 -3.65
C LYS A 72 20.43 7.07 -5.00
N GLN A 73 20.50 5.75 -5.18
CA GLN A 73 21.00 5.11 -6.39
C GLN A 73 19.93 4.96 -7.47
N ASN A 74 18.66 4.81 -7.08
CA ASN A 74 17.57 4.43 -8.00
C ASN A 74 16.57 5.56 -8.25
N LEU A 75 16.51 6.57 -7.38
CA LEU A 75 15.63 7.71 -7.53
C LEU A 75 16.45 8.93 -7.95
N GLU A 76 15.93 9.68 -8.93
CA GLU A 76 16.60 10.88 -9.42
C GLU A 76 16.82 11.88 -8.29
N HIS A 77 18.08 12.26 -8.08
CA HIS A 77 18.44 13.30 -7.11
C HIS A 77 18.16 14.67 -7.73
N PRO A 78 17.31 15.52 -7.12
CA PRO A 78 17.00 16.81 -7.71
C PRO A 78 18.26 17.66 -7.72
N ARG A 79 18.52 18.33 -8.84
CA ARG A 79 19.68 19.22 -9.05
C ARG A 79 19.83 20.28 -7.96
N TYR A 80 18.74 20.60 -7.26
CA TYR A 80 18.66 21.62 -6.23
C TYR A 80 19.08 21.14 -4.82
N HIS A 81 19.22 19.83 -4.60
CA HIS A 81 19.72 19.33 -3.33
C HIS A 81 21.24 19.27 -3.32
N LYS A 82 21.86 20.19 -2.58
CA LYS A 82 23.32 20.20 -2.38
C LYS A 82 23.82 19.03 -1.53
N TYR A 83 23.00 18.56 -0.59
CA TYR A 83 23.37 17.50 0.36
C TYR A 83 22.26 16.47 0.50
N TYR A 84 22.66 15.20 0.69
CA TYR A 84 21.76 14.11 1.06
C TYR A 84 21.14 14.32 2.45
N PRO A 85 19.96 13.73 2.72
CA PRO A 85 19.31 13.88 4.01
C PRO A 85 20.08 13.16 5.11
N ILE A 86 20.05 13.71 6.31
CA ILE A 86 20.51 13.04 7.54
C ILE A 86 19.44 12.03 7.94
N VAL A 87 19.84 10.82 8.29
CA VAL A 87 18.93 9.74 8.69
C VAL A 87 19.00 9.53 10.20
N GLU A 88 17.88 9.71 10.88
CA GLU A 88 17.73 9.45 12.32
C GLU A 88 16.82 8.26 12.58
N VAL A 89 17.38 7.22 13.19
CA VAL A 89 16.63 6.00 13.54
C VAL A 89 16.22 6.06 15.00
N LYS A 90 14.90 6.02 15.26
CA LYS A 90 14.32 6.03 16.61
C LYS A 90 13.71 4.66 16.92
N TYR A 91 14.04 4.14 18.11
CA TYR A 91 13.56 2.82 18.56
C TYR A 91 12.36 2.90 19.51
N TYR A 92 11.99 4.08 20.02
CA TYR A 92 10.75 4.22 20.77
C TYR A 92 9.54 4.21 19.83
N LYS A 93 8.40 3.72 20.33
CA LYS A 93 7.15 3.73 19.57
C LYS A 93 6.44 5.07 19.70
N THR A 94 5.81 5.51 18.62
CA THR A 94 4.90 6.66 18.64
C THR A 94 3.50 6.22 18.23
N LYS A 95 2.46 6.93 18.70
CA LYS A 95 1.07 6.62 18.31
C LYS A 95 0.65 7.31 17.00
N LYS A 96 1.41 8.28 16.52
CA LYS A 96 0.97 9.22 15.47
C LYS A 96 1.63 8.99 14.13
N VAL A 97 2.93 8.66 14.11
CA VAL A 97 3.71 8.63 12.87
C VAL A 97 4.70 7.46 12.87
N SER A 98 4.94 6.89 11.70
CA SER A 98 5.93 5.82 11.49
C SER A 98 7.25 6.35 10.94
N GLY A 99 7.23 7.54 10.36
CA GLY A 99 8.37 8.33 9.93
C GLY A 99 7.95 9.80 9.80
N ASP A 100 8.93 10.68 9.62
CA ASP A 100 8.70 12.05 9.18
C ASP A 100 9.95 12.65 8.54
N TYR A 101 9.75 13.58 7.62
CA TYR A 101 10.79 14.40 7.03
C TYR A 101 10.67 15.87 7.46
N SER A 102 11.81 16.48 7.78
CA SER A 102 11.90 17.90 8.12
C SER A 102 12.72 18.67 7.07
N SER A 103 12.05 19.52 6.28
CA SER A 103 12.72 20.31 5.22
C SER A 103 13.75 21.30 5.77
N SER A 104 13.54 21.90 6.94
CA SER A 104 14.47 22.89 7.52
C SER A 104 15.81 22.27 7.91
N LYS A 105 15.79 21.06 8.47
CA LYS A 105 16.99 20.34 8.93
C LYS A 105 17.50 19.30 7.95
N LYS A 106 16.72 18.99 6.91
CA LYS A 106 16.96 17.88 5.97
C LYS A 106 17.16 16.55 6.68
N ILE A 107 16.31 16.28 7.69
CA ILE A 107 16.36 15.05 8.48
C ILE A 107 15.18 14.16 8.10
N ILE A 108 15.48 12.91 7.78
CA ILE A 108 14.50 11.80 7.71
C ILE A 108 14.56 11.06 9.04
N ARG A 109 13.44 11.04 9.78
CA ARG A 109 13.29 10.32 11.04
C ARG A 109 12.44 9.09 10.83
N ILE A 110 12.92 7.92 11.26
CA ILE A 110 12.19 6.64 11.11
C ILE A 110 12.00 5.98 12.47
N PHE A 111 10.74 5.65 12.82
CA PHE A 111 10.37 4.96 14.05
C PHE A 111 10.27 3.45 13.81
N VAL A 112 11.40 2.76 13.80
CA VAL A 112 11.52 1.38 13.29
C VAL A 112 10.76 0.31 14.09
N ASN A 113 10.23 0.67 15.26
CA ASN A 113 9.40 -0.21 16.09
C ASN A 113 7.89 0.01 15.90
N ASN A 114 7.49 0.97 15.04
CA ASN A 114 6.10 1.16 14.65
C ASN A 114 5.66 0.21 13.52
N HIS A 115 6.60 -0.35 12.77
CA HIS A 115 6.33 -1.25 11.63
C HIS A 115 6.20 -2.71 12.07
N GLN A 116 5.21 -3.41 11.52
CA GLN A 116 4.98 -4.84 11.77
C GLN A 116 5.70 -5.72 10.75
N THR A 117 5.92 -5.21 9.54
CA THR A 117 6.59 -5.93 8.45
C THR A 117 7.77 -5.15 7.89
N ILE A 118 8.73 -5.85 7.29
CA ILE A 118 9.85 -5.21 6.57
C ILE A 118 9.32 -4.37 5.40
N SER A 119 8.24 -4.82 4.77
CA SER A 119 7.58 -4.08 3.69
C SER A 119 7.10 -2.70 4.13
N GLU A 120 6.45 -2.60 5.29
CA GLU A 120 6.01 -1.31 5.84
C GLU A 120 7.19 -0.40 6.19
N LEU A 121 8.27 -0.97 6.73
CA LEU A 121 9.48 -0.21 7.07
C LEU A 121 10.15 0.36 5.82
N VAL A 122 10.30 -0.45 4.77
CA VAL A 122 10.85 -0.02 3.47
C VAL A 122 9.96 1.06 2.85
N ASP A 123 8.64 0.84 2.83
CA ASP A 123 7.65 1.79 2.29
C ASP A 123 7.74 3.15 2.98
N THR A 124 7.78 3.18 4.32
CA THR A 124 7.96 4.43 5.08
C THR A 124 9.30 5.11 4.77
N CYS A 125 10.40 4.36 4.69
CA CYS A 125 11.70 4.96 4.36
C CYS A 125 11.70 5.62 2.98
N ILE A 126 11.10 4.96 1.98
CA ILE A 126 10.96 5.51 0.63
C ILE A 126 10.03 6.72 0.65
N HIS A 127 8.90 6.64 1.35
CA HIS A 127 7.94 7.75 1.49
C HIS A 127 8.62 9.02 2.03
N GLU A 128 9.35 8.93 3.14
CA GLU A 128 10.08 10.08 3.68
C GLU A 128 11.20 10.58 2.76
N TYR A 129 11.82 9.67 2.00
CA TYR A 129 12.80 10.07 0.99
C TYR A 129 12.15 10.82 -0.18
N ILE A 130 10.94 10.45 -0.61
CA ILE A 130 10.19 11.21 -1.62
C ILE A 130 9.84 12.61 -1.10
N HIS A 131 9.40 12.73 0.15
CA HIS A 131 9.20 14.04 0.79
C HIS A 131 10.47 14.88 0.78
N TYR A 132 11.64 14.26 0.98
CA TYR A 132 12.91 14.94 0.81
C TYR A 132 13.09 15.51 -0.60
N LEU A 133 12.83 14.72 -1.66
CA LEU A 133 12.94 15.19 -3.05
C LEU A 133 11.92 16.28 -3.41
N GLN A 134 10.69 16.15 -2.90
CA GLN A 134 9.60 17.10 -3.16
C GLN A 134 9.78 18.44 -2.45
N MET A 135 10.46 18.45 -1.30
CA MET A 135 10.64 19.63 -0.46
C MET A 135 12.13 20.02 -0.31
N PRO A 136 12.77 20.50 -1.40
CA PRO A 136 14.13 21.02 -1.36
C PRO A 136 14.26 22.29 -0.53
N PHE A 137 13.19 23.07 -0.38
CA PHE A 137 13.21 24.35 0.35
C PHE A 137 12.15 24.40 1.45
N GLN A 138 12.30 25.34 2.39
CA GLN A 138 11.32 25.57 3.46
C GLN A 138 9.99 26.08 2.90
N SER A 139 9.99 26.79 1.77
CA SER A 139 8.77 27.23 1.08
C SER A 139 7.89 26.05 0.66
N ASN A 140 8.47 24.95 0.19
CA ASN A 140 7.72 23.74 -0.16
C ASN A 140 7.06 23.10 1.08
N GLN A 141 7.73 23.12 2.23
CA GLN A 141 7.13 22.67 3.49
C GLN A 141 5.94 23.53 3.89
N VAL A 142 6.05 24.86 3.74
CA VAL A 142 4.94 25.79 4.04
C VAL A 142 3.75 25.54 3.12
N GLU A 143 4.00 25.27 1.84
CA GLU A 143 2.96 24.89 0.88
C GLU A 143 2.30 23.57 1.25
N TYR A 144 3.10 22.54 1.56
CA TYR A 144 2.63 21.26 2.06
C TYR A 144 1.74 21.41 3.30
N ASP A 145 2.17 22.20 4.29
CA ASP A 145 1.43 22.43 5.52
C ASP A 145 0.10 23.16 5.26
N LYS A 146 0.09 24.08 4.29
CA LYS A 146 -1.12 24.79 3.85
C LYS A 146 -2.10 23.81 3.20
N LEU A 147 -1.64 22.95 2.30
CA LEU A 147 -2.47 21.95 1.61
C LEU A 147 -3.01 20.90 2.58
N ASN A 148 -2.24 20.49 3.58
CA ASN A 148 -2.72 19.59 4.63
C ASN A 148 -3.90 20.18 5.42
N LYS A 149 -3.91 21.49 5.65
CA LYS A 149 -5.02 22.18 6.33
C LYS A 149 -6.26 22.30 5.44
N THR A 150 -6.10 22.48 4.14
CA THR A 150 -7.23 22.70 3.21
C THR A 150 -7.83 21.39 2.68
N ASN A 151 -7.01 20.40 2.35
CA ASN A 151 -7.43 19.19 1.63
C ASN A 151 -7.49 17.94 2.53
N ALA A 152 -7.15 18.08 3.81
CA ALA A 152 -6.81 16.99 4.73
C ALA A 152 -5.58 16.19 4.28
N TYR A 153 -4.85 15.64 5.26
CA TYR A 153 -3.59 14.92 5.05
C TYR A 153 -3.66 13.86 3.92
N TYR A 154 -4.75 13.09 3.89
CA TYR A 154 -4.91 12.00 2.92
C TYR A 154 -5.04 12.49 1.46
N ASN A 155 -5.56 13.70 1.22
CA ASN A 155 -5.73 14.22 -0.14
C ASN A 155 -4.71 15.30 -0.49
N ASN A 156 -3.68 15.49 0.33
CA ASN A 156 -2.58 16.36 -0.02
C ASN A 156 -1.84 15.76 -1.24
N PRO A 157 -1.69 16.48 -2.37
CA PRO A 157 -1.00 15.98 -3.56
C PRO A 157 0.40 15.41 -3.28
N TYR A 158 1.14 16.05 -2.36
CA TYR A 158 2.46 15.57 -1.93
C TYR A 158 2.37 14.17 -1.28
N GLU A 159 1.39 13.97 -0.40
CA GLU A 159 1.14 12.69 0.28
C GLU A 159 0.60 11.61 -0.66
N VAL A 160 -0.22 11.98 -1.65
CA VAL A 160 -0.70 11.05 -2.67
C VAL A 160 0.48 10.54 -3.51
N GLU A 161 1.28 11.45 -4.06
CA GLU A 161 2.44 11.11 -4.88
C GLU A 161 3.48 10.29 -4.07
N ALA A 162 3.76 10.69 -2.83
CA ALA A 162 4.71 9.98 -1.97
C ALA A 162 4.25 8.55 -1.68
N ARG A 163 2.95 8.32 -1.45
CA ARG A 163 2.38 6.97 -1.28
C ARG A 163 2.45 6.15 -2.56
N GLU A 164 2.13 6.73 -3.71
CA GLU A 164 2.18 6.03 -5.00
C GLU A 164 3.62 5.60 -5.36
N LYS A 165 4.59 6.52 -5.22
CA LYS A 165 6.00 6.23 -5.47
C LYS A 165 6.57 5.21 -4.48
N ALA A 166 6.23 5.33 -3.19
CA ALA A 166 6.64 4.36 -2.18
C ALA A 166 6.09 2.96 -2.48
N ALA A 167 4.79 2.85 -2.78
CA ALA A 167 4.16 1.58 -3.13
C ALA A 167 4.78 0.94 -4.38
N PHE A 168 5.14 1.75 -5.38
CA PHE A 168 5.78 1.29 -6.61
C PHE A 168 7.21 0.78 -6.39
N HIS A 169 8.03 1.51 -5.62
CA HIS A 169 9.45 1.18 -5.43
C HIS A 169 9.72 0.18 -4.30
N THR A 170 8.84 0.07 -3.31
CA THR A 170 8.96 -0.90 -2.20
C THR A 170 9.25 -2.34 -2.66
N PRO A 171 8.49 -2.96 -3.59
CA PRO A 171 8.79 -4.31 -4.04
C PRO A 171 10.15 -4.42 -4.76
N GLN A 172 10.58 -3.38 -5.47
CA GLN A 172 11.87 -3.34 -6.16
C GLN A 172 13.03 -3.32 -5.16
N CYS A 173 12.94 -2.44 -4.17
CA CYS A 173 13.92 -2.34 -3.08
C CYS A 173 14.01 -3.64 -2.28
N ILE A 174 12.88 -4.23 -1.88
CA ILE A 174 12.86 -5.51 -1.15
C ILE A 174 13.50 -6.63 -1.97
N LYS A 175 13.19 -6.72 -3.27
CA LYS A 175 13.76 -7.74 -4.16
C LYS A 175 15.29 -7.64 -4.19
N GLU A 176 15.81 -6.42 -4.28
CA GLU A 176 17.24 -6.17 -4.32
C GLU A 176 17.92 -6.47 -2.97
N LEU A 177 17.34 -6.00 -1.86
CA LEU A 177 17.87 -6.27 -0.52
C LEU A 177 17.83 -7.76 -0.15
N LYS A 178 16.84 -8.52 -0.66
CA LYS A 178 16.83 -9.99 -0.58
C LYS A 178 17.95 -10.62 -1.39
N ARG A 179 18.16 -10.16 -2.63
CA ARG A 179 19.26 -10.64 -3.50
C ARG A 179 20.63 -10.42 -2.86
N LEU A 180 20.79 -9.31 -2.14
CA LEU A 180 22.01 -8.97 -1.39
C LEU A 180 22.13 -9.67 -0.03
N GLY A 181 21.13 -10.48 0.37
CA GLY A 181 21.18 -11.26 1.61
C GLY A 181 20.85 -10.47 2.89
N TYR A 182 20.28 -9.28 2.80
CA TYR A 182 19.89 -8.48 3.97
C TYR A 182 18.52 -8.86 4.57
N ILE A 183 17.68 -9.52 3.77
CA ILE A 183 16.35 -10.01 4.14
C ILE A 183 16.29 -11.51 3.83
N SER A 184 15.86 -12.31 4.80
CA SER A 184 15.51 -13.74 4.63
C SER A 184 14.01 -13.94 4.54
#